data_AF-A0A385SX12-F1
#
_entry.id   AF-A0A385SX12-F1
#
_cell.length_a   1.000
_cell.length_b   1.000
_cell.length_c   1.000
_cell.angle_alpha   90.00
_cell.angle_beta   90.00
_cell.angle_gamma   90.00
#
_symmetry.space_group_name_H-M   'P 1'
#
loop_
_entity.id
_entity.type
_entity.pdbx_description
1 polymer ?
#
loop_
_entity_poly.entity_id
_entity_poly.type
_entity_poly.pdbx_seq_one_letter_code
_entity_poly.pdbx_strand_id
1 'polypeptide(L)'
;MQIPLPMIRLLFAIPLMIHGLIHLMGFSKEWNLGPPSMLKHKTTIPLTMTAAKTAGLLWLFACCLLMGTAVLYLVQKDWYWMVGIGGVVLSQGLIMLYWRDAKYATILNVIILVVLILAGAQSKFDKRRRQRSFGNASCIGFIRKLIFTPDRSSAGRTEMANGIWRF
;
A
#
# COMPACT_ATOMS: atom_id res chain seq x y z
N MET A 1 7.02 -27.90 -5.06
CA MET A 1 6.99 -27.34 -3.69
C MET A 1 6.13 -26.08 -3.72
N GLN A 2 4.87 -26.14 -3.27
CA GLN A 2 4.00 -24.96 -3.19
C GLN A 2 4.35 -24.20 -1.91
N ILE A 3 4.93 -23.00 -2.04
CA ILE A 3 5.21 -22.15 -0.88
C ILE A 3 3.86 -21.59 -0.40
N PRO A 4 3.47 -21.79 0.87
CA PRO A 4 2.18 -21.28 1.36
C PRO A 4 2.15 -19.74 1.26
N LEU A 5 1.02 -19.19 0.81
CA LEU A 5 0.77 -17.75 0.62
C LEU A 5 1.26 -16.83 1.76
N PRO A 6 1.19 -17.19 3.06
CA PRO A 6 1.79 -16.38 4.13
C PRO A 6 3.32 -16.29 4.06
N MET A 7 4.02 -17.33 3.60
CA MET A 7 5.48 -17.31 3.52
C MET A 7 6.01 -16.36 2.44
N ILE A 8 5.28 -16.21 1.32
CA ILE A 8 5.66 -15.25 0.26
C ILE A 8 5.59 -13.80 0.77
N ARG A 9 4.65 -13.49 1.67
CA ARG A 9 4.52 -12.15 2.26
C ARG A 9 5.70 -11.82 3.17
N LEU A 10 6.23 -12.81 3.88
CA LEU A 10 7.41 -12.61 4.71
C LEU A 10 8.65 -12.26 3.88
N LEU A 11 8.74 -12.72 2.62
CA LEU A 11 9.86 -12.38 1.73
C LEU A 11 9.96 -10.88 1.45
N PHE A 12 8.84 -10.15 1.44
CA PHE A 12 8.84 -8.69 1.31
C PHE A 12 8.88 -7.98 2.66
N ALA A 13 8.12 -8.48 3.65
CA ALA A 13 8.01 -7.83 4.95
C ALA A 13 9.33 -7.86 5.73
N ILE A 14 10.09 -8.96 5.70
CA ILE A 14 11.33 -9.10 6.46
C ILE A 14 12.40 -8.09 6.00
N PRO A 15 12.77 -8.00 4.70
CA PRO A 15 13.74 -7.00 4.26
C PRO A 15 13.30 -5.56 4.54
N LEU A 16 12.00 -5.28 4.42
CA LEU A 16 11.42 -3.98 4.73
C LEU A 16 11.57 -3.62 6.22
N MET A 17 11.29 -4.57 7.12
CA MET A 17 11.45 -4.40 8.57
C MET A 17 12.91 -4.25 8.95
N ILE A 18 13.81 -5.08 8.41
CA ILE A 18 15.25 -4.98 8.64
C ILE A 18 15.75 -3.61 8.21
N HIS A 19 15.37 -3.15 7.01
CA HIS A 19 15.72 -1.81 6.53
C HIS A 19 15.23 -0.74 7.49
N GLY A 20 13.95 -0.80 7.87
CA GLY A 20 13.33 0.11 8.83
C GLY A 20 14.10 0.18 10.15
N LEU A 21 14.47 -0.97 10.72
CA LEU A 21 15.24 -1.04 11.98
C LEU A 21 16.66 -0.48 11.84
N ILE A 22 17.32 -0.66 10.69
CA ILE A 22 18.64 -0.07 10.45
C ILE A 22 18.60 1.47 10.52
N HIS A 23 17.46 2.11 10.19
CA HIS A 23 17.31 3.56 10.35
C HIS A 23 17.45 4.03 11.80
N LEU A 24 17.21 3.17 12.80
CA LEU A 24 17.42 3.51 14.20
C LEU A 24 18.90 3.81 14.53
N MET A 25 19.85 3.28 13.75
CA MET A 25 21.27 3.62 13.90
C MET A 25 21.54 5.09 13.55
N GLY A 26 20.87 5.62 12.52
CA GLY A 26 20.98 7.03 12.14
C GLY A 26 20.38 7.97 13.19
N PHE A 27 19.22 7.62 13.75
CA PHE A 27 18.64 8.34 14.89
C PHE A 27 19.58 8.34 16.10
N SER A 28 20.07 7.15 16.48
CA SER A 28 20.95 6.97 17.64
C SER A 28 22.24 7.76 17.52
N LYS A 29 22.82 7.86 16.32
CA LYS A 29 24.01 8.68 16.04
C LYS A 29 23.75 10.16 16.33
N GLU A 30 22.74 10.75 15.69
CA GLU A 30 22.48 12.19 15.83
C GLU A 30 21.97 12.56 17.23
N TRP A 31 21.37 11.60 17.95
CA TRP A 31 20.92 11.77 19.32
C TRP A 31 21.96 11.41 20.39
N ASN A 32 23.16 10.93 20.01
CA ASN A 32 24.21 10.47 20.92
C ASN A 32 23.74 9.37 21.89
N LEU A 33 22.88 8.46 21.42
CA LEU A 33 22.31 7.35 22.23
C LEU A 33 23.10 6.05 22.10
N GLY A 34 24.12 6.01 21.24
CA GLY A 34 24.96 4.83 21.00
C GLY A 34 26.45 5.16 21.03
N PRO A 35 27.32 4.15 20.84
CA PRO A 35 28.76 4.36 20.78
C PRO A 35 29.15 5.37 19.68
N PRO A 36 30.22 6.16 19.86
CA PRO A 36 30.69 7.14 18.86
C PRO A 36 31.00 6.54 17.48
N SER A 37 31.09 5.22 17.38
CA SER A 37 31.47 4.46 16.19
C SER A 37 30.31 3.99 15.31
N MET A 38 29.04 4.23 15.67
CA MET A 38 27.87 3.74 14.89
C MET A 38 27.87 4.21 13.43
N LEU A 39 28.15 5.48 13.19
CA LEU A 39 28.30 6.07 11.85
C LEU A 39 29.54 6.97 11.88
N LYS A 40 30.60 6.53 11.22
CA LYS A 40 31.95 7.07 11.41
C LYS A 40 32.18 8.34 10.60
N HIS A 41 31.49 8.49 9.48
CA HIS A 41 31.73 9.59 8.57
C HIS A 41 30.79 10.77 8.85
N LYS A 42 31.29 11.97 8.51
CA LYS A 42 30.45 13.15 8.42
C LYS A 42 29.49 13.02 7.24
N THR A 43 28.38 13.74 7.33
CA THR A 43 27.40 13.86 6.26
C THR A 43 28.01 14.51 5.01
N THR A 44 27.40 14.25 3.85
CA THR A 44 27.79 14.82 2.55
C THR A 44 27.75 16.35 2.57
N ILE A 45 26.80 16.91 3.32
CA ILE A 45 26.69 18.35 3.59
C ILE A 45 26.86 18.55 5.10
N PRO A 46 27.72 19.48 5.57
CA PRO A 46 27.89 19.75 6.99
C PRO A 46 26.56 20.20 7.63
N LEU A 47 26.19 19.58 8.76
CA LEU A 47 24.99 19.93 9.50
C LEU A 47 25.34 20.79 10.72
N THR A 48 24.50 21.79 11.01
CA THR A 48 24.50 22.46 12.31
C THR A 48 23.95 21.50 13.37
N MET A 49 24.16 21.81 14.66
CA MET A 49 23.66 20.97 15.76
C MET A 49 22.14 20.76 15.70
N THR A 50 21.37 21.80 15.38
CA THR A 50 19.91 21.69 15.24
C THR A 50 19.54 20.84 14.04
N ALA A 51 20.19 21.03 12.89
CA ALA A 51 19.93 20.25 11.68
C ALA A 51 20.29 18.76 11.86
N ALA A 52 21.36 18.46 12.61
CA ALA A 52 21.75 17.13 13.04
C ALA A 52 20.62 16.43 13.83
N LYS A 53 20.09 17.07 14.88
CA LYS A 53 18.96 16.51 15.66
C LYS A 53 17.71 16.31 14.81
N THR A 54 17.39 17.25 13.92
CA THR A 54 16.28 17.11 12.96
C THR A 54 16.51 15.93 12.01
N ALA A 55 17.72 15.77 11.47
CA ALA A 55 18.06 14.61 10.64
C ALA A 55 17.85 13.29 11.42
N GLY A 56 18.23 13.25 12.70
CA GLY A 56 17.92 12.12 13.58
C GLY A 56 16.41 11.83 13.66
N LEU A 57 15.57 12.84 13.85
CA LEU A 57 14.11 12.65 13.85
C LEU A 57 13.58 12.16 12.50
N LEU A 58 14.17 12.61 11.39
CA LEU A 58 13.82 12.10 10.06
C LEU A 58 14.20 10.63 9.89
N TRP A 59 15.34 10.18 10.45
CA TRP A 59 15.70 8.75 10.52
C TRP A 59 14.65 7.94 11.27
N LEU A 60 14.21 8.43 12.44
CA LEU A 60 13.15 7.78 13.22
C LEU A 60 11.82 7.76 12.46
N PHE A 61 11.47 8.85 11.77
CA PHE A 61 10.26 8.93 10.97
C PHE A 61 10.30 7.96 9.78
N ALA A 62 11.44 7.81 9.10
CA ALA A 62 11.65 6.80 8.06
C ALA A 62 11.48 5.38 8.60
N CYS A 63 12.04 5.07 9.77
CA CYS A 63 11.81 3.80 10.47
C CYS A 63 10.31 3.55 10.67
N CYS A 64 9.57 4.51 11.22
CA CYS A 64 8.13 4.39 11.44
C CYS A 64 7.34 4.16 10.14
N LEU A 65 7.68 4.87 9.06
CA LEU A 65 7.01 4.68 7.76
C LEU A 65 7.27 3.29 7.18
N LEU A 66 8.50 2.79 7.23
CA LEU A 66 8.86 1.48 6.69
C LEU A 66 8.27 0.34 7.54
N MET A 67 8.32 0.44 8.87
CA MET A 67 7.69 -0.50 9.79
C MET A 67 6.16 -0.48 9.64
N GLY A 68 5.57 0.71 9.55
CA GLY A 68 4.13 0.89 9.30
C GLY A 68 3.72 0.28 7.96
N THR A 69 4.55 0.43 6.92
CA THR A 69 4.32 -0.21 5.61
C THR A 69 4.34 -1.74 5.72
N ALA A 70 5.29 -2.31 6.46
CA ALA A 70 5.35 -3.76 6.69
C ALA A 70 4.10 -4.26 7.41
N VAL A 71 3.65 -3.57 8.48
CA VAL A 71 2.42 -3.92 9.20
C VAL A 71 1.19 -3.82 8.29
N LEU A 72 1.04 -2.71 7.56
CA LEU A 72 -0.07 -2.49 6.62
C LEU A 72 -0.10 -3.56 5.52
N TYR A 73 1.07 -3.98 5.03
CA TYR A 73 1.20 -5.06 4.06
C TYR A 73 0.77 -6.41 4.65
N LEU A 74 1.21 -6.75 5.86
CA LEU A 74 0.86 -8.00 6.53
C LEU A 74 -0.64 -8.11 6.84
N VAL A 75 -1.26 -6.99 7.24
CA VAL A 75 -2.72 -6.91 7.49
C VAL A 75 -3.54 -6.57 6.24
N GLN A 76 -2.91 -6.63 5.05
CA GLN A 76 -3.57 -6.58 3.74
C GLN A 76 -4.33 -5.27 3.45
N LYS A 77 -3.79 -4.12 3.85
CA LYS A 77 -4.38 -2.83 3.47
C LYS A 77 -3.97 -2.44 2.06
N ASP A 78 -4.92 -2.33 1.14
CA ASP A 78 -4.71 -1.98 -0.29
C ASP A 78 -3.89 -0.68 -0.56
N TRP A 79 -3.70 0.17 0.45
CA TRP A 79 -2.99 1.44 0.37
C TRP A 79 -1.59 1.43 1.02
N TYR A 80 -1.09 0.27 1.49
CA TYR A 80 0.26 0.15 2.08
C TYR A 80 1.35 0.74 1.19
N TRP A 81 1.20 0.60 -0.14
CA TRP A 81 2.18 1.05 -1.12
C TRP A 81 2.41 2.57 -1.08
N MET A 82 1.39 3.36 -0.71
CA MET A 82 1.49 4.83 -0.62
C MET A 82 2.42 5.23 0.53
N VAL A 83 2.23 4.61 1.70
CA VAL A 83 3.08 4.82 2.88
C VAL A 83 4.50 4.36 2.59
N GLY A 84 4.64 3.21 1.92
CA GLY A 84 5.94 2.65 1.56
C GLY A 84 6.74 3.56 0.64
N ILE A 85 6.11 4.14 -0.39
CA ILE A 85 6.79 5.09 -1.30
C ILE A 85 7.28 6.30 -0.51
N GLY A 86 6.46 6.85 0.38
CA GLY A 86 6.87 7.96 1.26
C GLY A 86 8.08 7.59 2.12
N GLY A 87 8.06 6.40 2.74
CA GLY A 87 9.18 5.89 3.54
C GLY A 87 10.47 5.68 2.74
N VAL A 88 10.38 5.12 1.53
CA VAL A 88 11.53 4.88 0.66
C VAL A 88 12.14 6.20 0.15
N VAL A 89 11.30 7.18 -0.25
CA VAL A 89 11.78 8.49 -0.71
C VAL A 89 12.53 9.21 0.42
N LEU A 90 11.95 9.24 1.62
CA LEU A 90 12.62 9.81 2.79
C LEU A 90 13.92 9.06 3.13
N SER A 91 13.87 7.74 3.13
CA SER A 91 15.04 6.89 3.35
C SER A 91 16.16 7.19 2.34
N GLN A 92 15.82 7.37 1.07
CA GLN A 92 16.81 7.64 0.04
C GLN A 92 17.45 9.01 0.25
N GLY A 93 16.67 10.04 0.61
CA GLY A 93 17.20 11.37 0.95
C GLY A 93 18.21 11.31 2.10
N LEU A 94 17.92 10.54 3.15
CA LEU A 94 18.84 10.33 4.27
C LEU A 94 20.09 9.56 3.83
N ILE A 95 19.96 8.51 3.03
CA ILE A 95 21.13 7.76 2.53
C ILE A 95 22.06 8.68 1.72
N MET A 96 21.53 9.57 0.90
CA MET A 96 22.33 10.54 0.15
C MET A 96 23.08 11.51 1.07
N LEU A 97 22.46 11.92 2.18
CA LEU A 97 23.10 12.77 3.19
C LEU A 97 24.20 12.03 3.98
N TYR A 98 24.09 10.72 4.16
CA TYR A 98 25.04 9.87 4.90
C TYR A 98 25.77 8.87 3.97
N TRP A 99 26.03 9.27 2.73
CA TRP A 99 26.43 8.36 1.64
C TRP A 99 27.59 7.42 1.98
N ARG A 100 28.65 7.93 2.61
CA ARG A 100 29.85 7.13 2.92
C ARG A 100 29.57 5.93 3.81
N ASP A 101 28.65 6.08 4.76
CA ASP A 101 28.28 5.01 5.69
C ASP A 101 27.09 4.19 5.16
N ALA A 102 26.14 4.81 4.45
CA ALA A 102 24.82 4.23 4.18
C ALA A 102 24.58 3.78 2.73
N LYS A 103 25.49 4.04 1.77
CA LYS A 103 25.26 3.81 0.32
C LYS A 103 24.71 2.42 -0.05
N TYR A 104 25.13 1.37 0.66
CA TYR A 104 24.70 -0.01 0.37
C TYR A 104 23.20 -0.22 0.64
N ALA A 105 22.61 0.57 1.53
CA ALA A 105 21.18 0.54 1.81
C ALA A 105 20.33 1.02 0.61
N THR A 106 20.93 1.72 -0.37
CA THR A 106 20.26 2.09 -1.63
C THR A 106 19.78 0.87 -2.40
N ILE A 107 20.53 -0.24 -2.39
CA ILE A 107 20.14 -1.47 -3.09
C ILE A 107 18.81 -1.99 -2.53
N LEU A 108 18.69 -2.00 -1.20
CA LEU A 108 17.49 -2.44 -0.51
C LEU A 108 16.30 -1.50 -0.81
N ASN A 109 16.53 -0.18 -0.85
CA ASN A 109 15.53 0.79 -1.28
C ASN A 109 15.02 0.54 -2.70
N VAL A 110 15.90 0.24 -3.65
CA VAL A 110 15.51 -0.03 -5.05
C VAL A 110 14.63 -1.27 -5.13
N ILE A 111 15.02 -2.36 -4.45
CA ILE A 111 14.23 -3.60 -4.43
C ILE A 111 12.83 -3.32 -3.86
N ILE A 112 12.76 -2.64 -2.71
CA ILE A 112 11.49 -2.28 -2.06
C ILE A 112 10.65 -1.39 -2.99
N LEU A 113 11.26 -0.39 -3.62
CA LEU A 113 10.57 0.56 -4.50
C LEU A 113 9.90 -0.13 -5.70
N VAL A 114 10.59 -1.07 -6.34
CA VAL A 114 10.04 -1.84 -7.46
C VAL A 114 8.78 -2.59 -7.03
N VAL A 115 8.82 -3.27 -5.89
CA VAL A 115 7.65 -3.99 -5.36
C VAL A 115 6.48 -3.03 -5.08
N LEU A 116 6.75 -1.87 -4.47
CA LEU A 116 5.73 -0.87 -4.17
C LEU A 116 5.10 -0.26 -5.42
N ILE A 117 5.88 0.00 -6.47
CA ILE A 117 5.36 0.50 -7.76
C ILE A 117 4.44 -0.53 -8.40
N LEU A 118 4.86 -1.80 -8.44
CA LEU A 118 4.04 -2.89 -8.98
C LEU A 118 2.72 -3.05 -8.19
N ALA A 119 2.78 -2.95 -6.87
CA ALA A 119 1.60 -2.99 -6.01
C ALA A 119 0.64 -1.81 -6.29
N GLY A 120 1.17 -0.60 -6.43
CA GLY A 120 0.38 0.57 -6.78
C GLY A 120 -0.28 0.45 -8.16
N ALA A 121 0.45 -0.08 -9.14
CA ALA A 121 -0.09 -0.36 -10.48
C ALA A 121 -1.24 -1.37 -10.41
N GLN A 122 -1.05 -2.51 -9.74
CA GLN A 122 -2.09 -3.53 -9.55
C GLN A 122 -3.33 -2.97 -8.86
N SER A 123 -3.15 -2.19 -7.78
CA SER A 123 -4.25 -1.57 -7.04
C SER A 123 -5.09 -0.61 -7.92
N LYS A 124 -4.44 0.13 -8.84
CA LYS A 124 -5.16 0.94 -9.84
C LYS A 124 -5.91 0.09 -10.86
N PHE A 125 -5.33 -1.00 -11.34
CA PHE A 125 -6.01 -1.92 -12.27
C PHE A 125 -7.24 -2.55 -11.64
N ASP A 126 -7.16 -2.99 -10.39
CA ASP A 126 -8.28 -3.64 -9.68
C ASP A 126 -9.45 -2.71 -9.43
N LYS A 127 -9.16 -1.43 -9.12
CA LYS A 127 -10.21 -0.40 -9.00
C LYS A 127 -10.94 -0.19 -10.33
N ARG A 128 -10.22 -0.09 -11.46
CA ARG A 128 -10.83 0.07 -12.79
C ARG A 128 -11.67 -1.15 -13.19
N ARG A 129 -11.19 -2.37 -12.90
CA ARG A 129 -11.94 -3.61 -13.17
C ARG A 129 -13.24 -3.67 -12.37
N ARG A 130 -13.18 -3.35 -11.07
CA ARG A 130 -14.38 -3.29 -10.21
C ARG A 130 -15.38 -2.26 -10.71
N GLN A 131 -14.95 -1.04 -11.04
CA GLN A 131 -15.85 0.02 -11.53
C GLN A 131 -16.56 -0.37 -12.83
N ARG A 132 -15.85 -0.99 -13.79
CA ARG A 132 -16.45 -1.51 -15.02
C ARG A 132 -17.44 -2.65 -14.75
N SER A 133 -17.10 -3.57 -13.84
CA SER A 133 -17.99 -4.67 -13.47
C SER A 133 -19.28 -4.17 -12.83
N PHE A 134 -19.22 -3.19 -11.93
CA PHE A 134 -20.41 -2.57 -11.34
C PHE A 134 -21.24 -1.82 -12.38
N GLY A 135 -20.62 -1.06 -13.28
CA GLY A 135 -21.33 -0.37 -14.37
C GLY A 135 -22.07 -1.34 -15.30
N ASN A 136 -21.41 -2.44 -15.69
CA ASN A 136 -22.02 -3.48 -16.50
C ASN A 136 -23.18 -4.18 -15.77
N ALA A 137 -23.02 -4.50 -14.49
CA ALA A 137 -24.08 -5.12 -13.68
C ALA A 137 -25.32 -4.20 -13.55
N SER A 138 -25.11 -2.89 -13.31
CA SER A 138 -26.19 -1.91 -13.28
C SER A 138 -26.89 -1.77 -14.63
N CYS A 139 -26.15 -1.75 -15.73
CA CYS A 139 -26.71 -1.70 -17.09
C CYS A 139 -27.56 -2.95 -17.41
N ILE A 140 -27.03 -4.15 -17.12
CA ILE A 140 -27.76 -5.41 -17.30
C ILE A 140 -29.03 -5.43 -16.45
N GLY A 141 -28.95 -4.98 -15.18
CA GLY A 141 -30.11 -4.87 -14.30
C GLY A 141 -31.19 -3.92 -14.84
N PHE A 142 -30.77 -2.78 -15.41
CA PHE A 142 -31.67 -1.81 -16.04
C PHE A 142 -32.34 -2.36 -17.31
N ILE A 143 -31.55 -2.95 -18.22
CA ILE A 143 -32.06 -3.60 -19.44
C ILE A 143 -33.04 -4.72 -19.08
N ARG A 144 -32.71 -5.55 -18.09
CA ARG A 144 -33.61 -6.62 -17.61
C ARG A 144 -34.95 -6.04 -17.11
N LYS A 145 -34.93 -4.88 -16.44
CA LYS A 145 -36.16 -4.23 -15.95
C LYS A 145 -37.01 -3.64 -17.08
N LEU A 146 -36.41 -3.21 -18.18
CA LEU A 146 -37.09 -2.71 -19.38
C LEU A 146 -37.67 -3.83 -20.26
N ILE A 147 -36.92 -4.92 -20.43
CA ILE A 147 -37.36 -6.07 -21.25
C ILE A 147 -38.41 -6.90 -20.50
N PHE A 148 -38.21 -7.12 -19.19
CA PHE A 148 -39.12 -7.88 -18.34
C PHE A 148 -40.02 -6.95 -17.52
N THR A 149 -40.57 -5.90 -18.13
CA THR A 149 -41.75 -5.25 -17.56
C THR A 149 -42.90 -6.26 -17.61
N PRO A 150 -43.54 -6.62 -16.48
CA PRO A 150 -44.69 -7.49 -16.52
C PRO A 150 -45.76 -6.85 -17.39
N ASP A 151 -46.12 -7.51 -18.47
CA ASP A 151 -47.22 -7.10 -19.33
C ASP A 151 -48.52 -7.11 -18.50
N ARG A 152 -49.12 -5.93 -18.27
CA ARG A 152 -50.43 -5.83 -17.59
C ARG A 152 -51.57 -6.42 -18.42
N SER A 153 -51.37 -6.77 -19.70
CA SER A 153 -52.42 -7.25 -20.60
C SER A 153 -52.91 -8.68 -20.30
N SER A 154 -52.18 -9.46 -19.51
CA SER A 154 -52.63 -10.80 -19.08
C SER A 154 -53.47 -10.79 -17.80
N ALA A 155 -53.47 -9.71 -17.02
CA ALA A 155 -54.24 -9.61 -15.78
C ALA A 155 -55.76 -9.37 -16.03
N GLY A 156 -56.13 -8.79 -17.17
CA GLY A 156 -57.53 -8.49 -17.51
C GLY A 156 -58.27 -9.60 -18.28
N ARG A 157 -57.59 -10.67 -18.71
CA ARG A 157 -58.21 -11.76 -19.50
C ARG A 157 -58.72 -12.93 -18.67
N THR A 158 -58.31 -13.06 -17.41
CA THR A 158 -58.75 -14.15 -16.53
C THR A 158 -60.02 -13.83 -15.75
N GLU A 159 -60.41 -12.56 -15.60
CA GLU A 159 -61.66 -12.19 -14.92
C GLU A 159 -62.91 -12.36 -15.80
N MET A 160 -62.80 -12.28 -17.13
CA MET A 160 -63.97 -12.50 -18.01
C MET A 160 -64.32 -13.99 -18.24
N ALA A 161 -63.41 -14.92 -17.94
CA ALA A 161 -63.65 -16.35 -18.15
C ALA A 161 -64.43 -17.04 -17.01
N ASN A 162 -64.54 -16.41 -15.84
CA ASN A 162 -65.11 -17.04 -14.63
C ASN A 162 -66.55 -16.56 -14.28
N GLY A 163 -67.21 -15.80 -15.15
CA GLY A 163 -68.51 -15.18 -14.87
C GLY A 163 -69.76 -15.98 -15.26
N ILE A 164 -69.66 -17.22 -15.77
CA ILE A 164 -70.80 -17.89 -16.43
C ILE A 164 -71.55 -18.93 -15.57
N TRP A 165 -71.10 -19.32 -14.38
CA TRP A 165 -71.87 -20.30 -13.58
C TRP A 165 -71.86 -20.02 -12.09
N ARG A 166 -72.83 -19.22 -11.62
CA ARG A 166 -73.40 -19.33 -10.27
C ARG A 166 -74.90 -19.07 -10.35
N PHE A 167 -75.66 -20.17 -10.32
CA PHE A 167 -77.04 -20.22 -9.81
C PHE A 167 -77.02 -20.05 -8.29
#